data_AF-A0A968HHH2-F1
#
_entry.id   AF-A0A968HHH2-F1
#
_cell.length_a   1.000
_cell.length_b   1.000
_cell.length_c   1.000
_cell.angle_alpha   90.00
_cell.angle_beta   90.00
_cell.angle_gamma   90.00
#
_symmetry.space_group_name_H-M   'P 1'
#
loop_
_entity.id
_entity.type
_entity.pdbx_description
1 polymer ?
#
loop_
_entity_poly.entity_id
_entity_poly.type
_entity_poly.pdbx_seq_one_letter_code
_entity_poly.pdbx_strand_id
1 'polypeptide(L)' 'MTIAAKAIYEGGVLKLSQPIPLAEGTQVEASVISTKIPEKSSPSEILARIAALPMEGNSDEFSGRDR' A
#
# COMPACT_ATOMS: atom_id res chain seq x y z
N MET A 1 12.34 12.53 -21.65
CA MET A 1 13.09 11.26 -21.56
C MET A 1 12.86 10.69 -20.17
N THR A 2 12.56 9.40 -20.05
CA THR A 2 12.27 8.76 -18.76
C THR A 2 13.36 7.75 -18.43
N ILE A 3 14.01 7.89 -17.28
CA ILE A 3 15.05 6.98 -16.80
C ILE A 3 14.51 6.24 -15.58
N ALA A 4 14.42 4.92 -15.65
CA ALA A 4 14.12 4.10 -14.49
C ALA A 4 15.44 3.76 -13.78
N ALA A 5 15.57 4.21 -12.52
CA ALA A 5 16.73 3.91 -11.69
C ALA A 5 16.28 3.30 -10.36
N LYS A 6 17.08 2.36 -9.85
CA LYS A 6 16.87 1.80 -8.51
C LYS A 6 17.50 2.71 -7.47
N ALA A 7 16.81 2.90 -6.36
CA ALA A 7 17.29 3.68 -5.23
C ALA A 7 16.92 2.98 -3.91
N ILE A 8 17.72 3.25 -2.89
CA ILE A 8 17.43 2.87 -1.51
C ILE A 8 16.98 4.13 -0.78
N TYR A 9 15.88 4.03 -0.03
CA TYR A 9 15.42 5.10 0.84
C TYR A 9 16.03 4.92 2.23
N GLU A 10 16.88 5.86 2.64
CA GLU A 10 17.58 5.81 3.94
C GLU A 10 17.63 7.21 4.56
N GLY A 11 17.15 7.34 5.79
CA GLY A 11 17.21 8.61 6.53
C GLY A 11 16.47 9.78 5.86
N GLY A 12 15.42 9.51 5.08
CA GLY A 12 14.69 10.55 4.36
C GLY A 12 15.20 10.84 2.95
N VAL A 13 16.28 10.19 2.52
CA VAL A 13 16.98 10.47 1.26
C VAL A 13 16.92 9.27 0.31
N LEU A 14 16.65 9.52 -0.97
CA LEU A 14 16.77 8.52 -2.04
C LEU A 14 18.22 8.46 -2.52
N LYS A 15 18.91 7.35 -2.22
CA LYS A 15 20.26 7.07 -2.69
C LYS A 15 20.19 6.16 -3.91
N LEU A 16 20.55 6.68 -5.08
CA LEU A 16 20.60 5.88 -6.32
C LEU A 16 21.61 4.73 -6.15
N SER A 17 21.22 3.52 -6.54
CA SER A 17 22.10 2.35 -6.49
C SER A 17 23.18 2.38 -7.58
N GLN A 18 22.96 3.16 -8.64
CA GLN A 18 23.89 3.35 -9.74
C GLN A 18 23.77 4.80 -10.26
N PRO A 19 24.86 5.39 -10.78
CA PRO A 19 24.81 6.70 -11.39
C PRO A 19 23.85 6.74 -12.58
N ILE A 20 23.26 7.91 -12.83
CA ILE A 20 22.48 8.19 -14.04
C ILE A 20 23.19 9.24 -14.89
N PRO A 21 23.23 9.07 -16.22
CA PRO A 21 23.90 10.01 -17.10
C PRO A 21 23.02 11.24 -17.33
N LEU A 22 23.07 12.21 -16.41
CA LEU A 22 22.43 13.51 -16.55
C LEU A 22 23.47 14.62 -16.47
N ALA A 23 23.29 15.66 -17.27
CA ALA A 23 24.12 16.86 -17.18
C ALA A 23 23.84 17.61 -15.88
N GLU A 24 24.87 18.23 -15.31
CA GLU A 24 24.72 19.07 -14.13
C GLU A 24 23.74 20.23 -14.40
N GLY A 25 22.92 20.58 -13.41
CA GLY A 25 21.89 21.62 -13.54
C GLY A 25 20.61 21.18 -14.26
N THR A 26 20.50 19.92 -14.68
CA THR A 26 19.25 19.40 -15.28
C THR A 26 18.13 19.33 -14.25
N GLN A 27 17.02 20.04 -14.49
CA GLN A 27 15.80 19.90 -13.70
C GLN A 27 15.09 18.59 -14.05
N VAL A 28 14.69 17.82 -13.04
CA VAL A 28 14.01 16.53 -13.21
C VAL A 28 12.73 16.47 -12.40
N GLU A 29 11.75 15.74 -12.92
CA GLU A 29 10.55 15.33 -12.19
C GLU A 29 10.74 13.89 -11.74
N ALA A 30 10.48 13.61 -10.45
CA ALA A 30 10.74 12.31 -9.85
C ALA A 30 9.44 11.61 -9.43
N SER A 31 9.24 10.39 -9.91
CA SER A 31 8.14 9.52 -9.50
C SER A 31 8.66 8.40 -8.59
N VAL A 32 8.14 8.31 -7.38
CA VAL A 32 8.54 7.29 -6.40
C VAL A 32 7.53 6.15 -6.40
N ILE A 33 8.00 4.95 -6.71
CA ILE A 33 7.19 3.72 -6.65
C ILE A 33 7.84 2.80 -5.63
N SER A 34 7.16 2.59 -4.50
CA SER A 34 7.65 1.67 -3.47
C SER A 34 7.53 0.23 -3.97
N THR A 35 8.66 -0.48 -4.02
CA THR A 35 8.70 -1.91 -4.35
C THR A 35 8.57 -2.81 -3.12
N LYS A 36 8.26 -2.25 -1.94
CA LYS A 36 7.95 -3.05 -0.76
C LYS A 36 6.76 -3.93 -1.14
N ILE A 37 7.03 -5.21 -1.34
CA ILE A 37 5.98 -6.22 -1.49
C ILE A 37 5.17 -6.07 -0.20
N PRO A 38 3.87 -5.72 -0.26
CA PRO A 38 3.05 -5.74 0.93
C PRO A 38 3.27 -7.11 1.56
N GLU A 39 3.64 -7.15 2.84
CA GLU A 39 3.83 -8.40 3.56
C GLU A 39 2.61 -9.26 3.21
N LYS A 40 2.84 -10.40 2.56
CA LYS A 40 1.76 -11.30 2.19
C LYS A 40 1.09 -11.64 3.51
N SER A 41 -0.05 -11.00 3.80
CA SER A 41 -0.83 -11.34 4.96
C SER A 41 -1.07 -12.84 4.87
N SER A 42 -0.62 -13.56 5.88
CA SER A 42 -0.86 -14.99 5.95
C SER A 42 -2.36 -15.23 5.79
N PRO A 43 -2.79 -16.34 5.18
CA PRO A 43 -4.22 -16.64 5.06
C PRO A 43 -4.97 -16.50 6.40
N SER A 44 -4.31 -16.83 7.51
CA SER A 44 -4.79 -16.60 8.88
C SER A 44 -5.07 -15.13 9.22
N GLU A 45 -4.19 -14.20 8.83
CA GLU A 45 -4.40 -12.76 9.07
C GLU A 45 -5.54 -12.21 8.23
N ILE A 46 -5.70 -12.69 6.99
CA ILE A 46 -6.83 -12.32 6.13
C ILE A 46 -8.14 -12.79 6.76
N LEU A 47 -8.20 -14.05 7.21
CA LEU A 47 -9.38 -14.62 7.86
C LEU A 47 -9.71 -13.92 9.19
N ALA A 48 -8.70 -13.58 9.99
CA ALA A 48 -8.90 -12.82 11.23
C ALA A 48 -9.49 -11.44 10.97
N ARG A 49 -9.06 -10.74 9.90
CA ARG A 49 -9.63 -9.45 9.51
C ARG A 49 -11.07 -9.56 9.01
N ILE A 50 -11.41 -10.63 8.29
CA ILE A 50 -12.79 -10.89 7.85
C ILE A 50 -13.70 -11.16 9.05
N ALA A 51 -13.25 -11.98 10.01
CA ALA A 51 -14.01 -12.27 11.23
C ALA A 51 -14.20 -11.04 12.14
N ALA A 52 -13.30 -10.07 12.06
CA ALA A 52 -13.37 -8.82 12.81
C ALA A 52 -14.26 -7.76 12.14
N LEU A 53 -14.78 -8.01 10.92
CA LEU A 53 -15.76 -7.11 10.33
C LEU A 53 -17.05 -7.15 11.17
N PRO A 54 -17.58 -6.00 11.60
CA PRO A 54 -18.87 -5.98 12.26
C PRO A 54 -19.89 -6.54 11.29
N MET A 55 -20.59 -7.59 11.70
CA MET A 55 -21.75 -8.03 10.91
C MET A 55 -22.75 -6.90 10.95
N GLU A 56 -23.21 -6.46 9.77
CA GLU A 56 -24.33 -5.52 9.63
C GLU A 56 -25.57 -6.17 10.27
N GLY A 57 -25.72 -5.95 11.57
CA GLY A 57 -26.86 -6.34 12.36
C GLY A 57 -27.75 -5.13 12.52
N ASN A 58 -28.53 -4.80 11.50
CA ASN A 58 -29.82 -4.18 11.74
C ASN A 58 -30.83 -5.33 11.87
N SER A 59 -30.79 -6.01 13.02
CA SER A 59 -31.95 -6.77 13.46
C SER A 59 -32.99 -5.75 13.90
N ASP A 60 -33.71 -5.18 12.93
CA ASP A 60 -35.05 -4.68 13.21
C ASP A 60 -35.79 -5.84 13.88
N GLU A 61 -36.19 -5.64 15.13
CA GLU A 61 -36.92 -6.60 15.92
C GLU A 61 -38.07 -7.15 15.08
N PHE A 62 -37.97 -8.43 14.71
CA PHE A 62 -39.10 -9.16 14.16
C PHE A 62 -40.16 -9.26 15.26
N SER A 63 -41.05 -8.27 15.33
CA SER A 63 -42.23 -8.27 16.20
C SER A 63 -43.25 -9.26 15.62
N GLY A 64 -43.00 -10.54 15.82
CA GLY A 64 -43.93 -11.64 15.51
C GLY A 64 -45.22 -11.53 16.31
N ARG A 65 -46.10 -10.59 15.95
CA ARG A 65 -47.50 -10.62 16.37
C ARG A 65 -48.19 -11.69 15.53
N ASP A 66 -48.14 -12.90 16.07
CA ASP A 66 -49.04 -14.01 15.75
C ASP A 66 -50.49 -13.50 15.76
N ARG A 67 -51.25 -13.82 14.71
CA ARG A 67 -52.70 -13.63 14.66
C ARG A 67 -53.35 -14.86 14.06
#